data_AF-A0A3D4A976-F1
#
_entry.id   AF-A0A3D4A976-F1
#
_cell.length_a   1.000
_cell.length_b   1.000
_cell.length_c   1.000
_cell.angle_alpha   90.00
_cell.angle_beta   90.00
_cell.angle_gamma   90.00
#
_symmetry.space_group_name_H-M   'P 1'
#
loop_
_entity.id
_entity.type
_entity.pdbx_description
1 polymer ?
#
loop_
_entity_poly.entity_id
_entity_poly.type
_entity_poly.pdbx_seq_one_letter_code
_entity_poly.pdbx_strand_id
1 'polypeptide(L)' 'FVKNSVFYKEFVAEREEILKHKWIESEKAGKDIGFEKALLDWMVKHRSNWREKRLKEARAETAAAS' A
#
# COMPACT_ATOMS: atom_id res chain seq x y z
N PHE A 1 5.20 5.33 -21.61
CA PHE A 1 5.77 6.49 -20.89
C PHE A 1 5.39 6.59 -19.39
N VAL A 2 4.42 5.83 -18.86
CA VAL A 2 3.95 5.98 -17.45
C VAL A 2 4.64 5.04 -16.44
N LYS A 3 5.22 3.92 -16.90
CA LYS A 3 5.79 2.85 -16.04
C LYS A 3 6.95 3.30 -15.13
N ASN A 4 7.65 4.39 -15.48
CA ASN A 4 8.76 4.94 -14.70
C ASN A 4 8.37 6.13 -13.81
N SER A 5 7.10 6.55 -13.83
CA SER A 5 6.63 7.63 -12.97
C SER A 5 6.57 7.19 -11.51
N VAL A 6 6.96 8.08 -10.60
CA VAL A 6 6.82 7.91 -9.15
C VAL A 6 5.37 7.53 -8.80
N PHE A 7 4.39 8.17 -9.45
CA PHE A 7 2.97 7.87 -9.22
C PHE A 7 2.62 6.41 -9.54
N TYR A 8 3.14 5.86 -10.64
CA TYR A 8 2.89 4.46 -11.00
C TYR A 8 3.53 3.50 -9.99
N LYS A 9 4.74 3.82 -9.52
CA LYS A 9 5.42 3.02 -8.49
C LYS A 9 4.66 3.04 -7.16
N GLU A 10 4.18 4.21 -6.72
CA GLU A 10 3.34 4.33 -5.52
C GLU A 10 2.03 3.55 -5.66
N PHE A 11 1.40 3.59 -6.83
CA PHE A 11 0.18 2.83 -7.09
C PHE A 11 0.40 1.32 -7.00
N VAL A 12 1.50 0.81 -7.57
CA VAL A 12 1.87 -0.61 -7.45
C VAL A 12 2.12 -0.99 -5.99
N ALA A 13 2.86 -0.17 -5.24
CA ALA A 13 3.14 -0.42 -3.84
C ALA A 13 1.85 -0.39 -2.98
N GLU A 14 0.95 0.56 -3.21
CA GLU A 14 -0.36 0.64 -2.53
C GLU A 14 -1.20 -0.62 -2.81
N ARG A 15 -1.22 -1.09 -4.08
CA ARG A 15 -1.91 -2.33 -4.46
C ARG A 15 -1.32 -3.56 -3.77
N GLU A 16 0.00 -3.65 -3.61
CA GLU A 16 0.62 -4.77 -2.90
C GLU A 16 0.23 -4.82 -1.42
N GLU A 17 0.13 -3.67 -0.76
CA GLU A 17 -0.35 -3.61 0.62
C GLU A 17 -1.81 -4.05 0.76
N ILE A 18 -2.67 -3.68 -0.19
CA ILE A 18 -4.06 -4.14 -0.22
C ILE A 18 -4.13 -5.66 -0.41
N LEU A 19 -3.27 -6.24 -1.25
CA LEU A 19 -3.22 -7.68 -1.45
C LEU A 19 -2.71 -8.43 -0.21
N LYS A 20 -1.72 -7.89 0.50
CA LYS A 20 -1.26 -8.43 1.79
C LYS A 20 -2.37 -8.38 2.84
N HIS A 21 -3.08 -7.25 2.94
CA HIS A 21 -4.23 -7.08 3.84
C HIS A 21 -5.33 -8.09 3.53
N LYS A 22 -5.69 -8.23 2.25
CA LYS A 22 -6.66 -9.22 1.78
C LYS A 22 -6.28 -10.62 2.24
N TRP A 23 -5.01 -11.02 2.08
CA TRP A 23 -4.55 -12.33 2.50
C TRP A 23 -4.72 -12.52 4.00
N ILE A 24 -4.18 -11.61 4.82
CA ILE A 24 -4.27 -11.68 6.29
C ILE A 24 -5.72 -11.77 6.77
N GLU A 25 -6.61 -10.94 6.24
CA GLU A 25 -8.02 -10.95 6.65
C GLU A 25 -8.79 -12.17 6.12
N SER A 26 -8.37 -12.73 4.98
CA SER A 26 -8.93 -14.00 4.48
C SER A 26 -8.55 -15.18 5.37
N GLU A 27 -7.29 -15.23 5.82
CA GLU A 27 -6.81 -16.23 6.77
C GLU A 27 -7.60 -16.16 8.08
N LYS A 28 -7.82 -14.94 8.62
CA LYS A 28 -8.61 -14.73 9.83
C LYS A 28 -10.09 -15.13 9.66
N ALA A 29 -10.66 -14.90 8.48
CA ALA A 29 -12.05 -15.20 8.18
C ALA A 29 -12.29 -16.68 7.81
N GLY A 30 -11.23 -17.46 7.58
CA GLY A 30 -11.31 -18.83 7.07
C GLY A 30 -11.86 -18.92 5.63
N LYS A 31 -11.91 -17.81 4.90
CA LYS A 31 -12.37 -17.73 3.50
C LYS A 31 -11.86 -16.47 2.83
N ASP A 32 -11.81 -16.48 1.50
CA ASP A 32 -11.50 -15.27 0.74
C ASP A 32 -12.57 -14.19 1.00
N ILE A 33 -12.14 -13.02 1.48
CA ILE A 33 -13.01 -11.87 1.74
C ILE A 33 -13.30 -11.03 0.48
N GLY A 34 -12.56 -11.27 -0.62
CA GLY A 34 -12.65 -10.52 -1.86
C GLY A 34 -11.82 -9.22 -1.87
N PHE A 35 -11.46 -8.77 -3.06
CA PHE A 35 -10.60 -7.59 -3.24
C PHE A 35 -11.27 -6.29 -2.82
N GLU A 36 -12.54 -6.07 -3.19
CA GLU A 36 -13.27 -4.84 -2.88
C GLU A 36 -13.40 -4.60 -1.37
N LYS A 37 -13.74 -5.66 -0.62
CA LYS A 37 -13.82 -5.59 0.84
C LYS A 37 -12.46 -5.28 1.47
N ALA A 38 -11.41 -5.95 1.03
CA ALA A 38 -10.05 -5.70 1.51
C ALA A 38 -9.58 -4.28 1.18
N LEU A 39 -9.89 -3.78 -0.03
CA LEU A 39 -9.58 -2.43 -0.48
C LEU A 39 -10.24 -1.38 0.42
N LEU A 40 -11.55 -1.46 0.63
CA LEU A 40 -12.28 -0.51 1.47
C LEU A 40 -11.76 -0.53 2.92
N ASP A 41 -11.60 -1.72 3.49
CA ASP A 41 -11.11 -1.88 4.86
C ASP A 41 -9.70 -1.31 5.04
N TRP A 42 -8.80 -1.61 4.10
CA TRP A 42 -7.43 -1.11 4.14
C TRP A 42 -7.34 0.40 3.93
N MET A 43 -8.15 0.96 3.01
CA MET A 43 -8.21 2.41 2.79
C MET A 43 -8.61 3.17 4.05
N VAL A 44 -9.58 2.65 4.80
CA VAL A 44 -10.07 3.29 6.03
C VAL A 44 -9.07 3.15 7.17
N LYS A 45 -8.42 2.00 7.33
CA LYS A 45 -7.62 1.69 8.53
C LYS A 45 -6.12 1.99 8.40
N HIS A 46 -5.56 1.91 7.20
CA HIS A 46 -4.11 1.81 7.02
C HIS A 46 -3.53 2.86 6.07
N ARG A 47 -4.29 3.29 5.06
CA ARG A 47 -3.75 4.07 3.93
C ARG A 47 -3.09 5.39 4.33
N SER A 48 -3.69 6.17 5.21
CA SER A 48 -3.12 7.46 5.63
C SER A 48 -1.74 7.28 6.27
N ASN A 49 -1.65 6.37 7.25
CA ASN A 49 -0.40 6.07 7.95
C ASN A 49 0.67 5.50 7.00
N TRP A 50 0.26 4.63 6.06
CA TRP A 50 1.17 4.08 5.07
C TRP A 50 1.76 5.18 4.16
N ARG A 51 0.93 6.11 3.67
CA ARG A 51 1.39 7.24 2.85
C ARG A 51 2.33 8.18 3.61
N GLU A 52 2.02 8.48 4.87
CA GLU A 52 2.89 9.31 5.70
C GLU A 52 4.27 8.65 5.91
N LYS A 53 4.30 7.34 6.14
CA LYS A 53 5.54 6.58 6.27
C LYS A 53 6.36 6.63 4.97
N ARG A 54 5.74 6.38 3.81
CA ARG A 54 6.39 6.47 2.49
C ARG A 54 7.01 7.83 2.23
N LEU A 55 6.30 8.91 2.57
CA LEU A 55 6.81 10.28 2.38
C LEU A 55 8.05 10.54 3.26
N LYS A 56 8.07 10.04 4.49
CA LYS A 56 9.23 10.15 5.38
C LYS A 56 10.43 9.35 4.84
N GLU A 57 10.19 8.13 4.38
CA GLU A 57 11.22 7.27 3.77
C GLU A 57 11.83 7.90 2.52
N ALA A 58 11.00 8.40 1.60
CA ALA A 58 11.48 9.06 0.38
C ALA A 58 12.31 10.31 0.68
N ARG A 59 11.96 11.09 1.72
CA ARG A 59 12.76 12.24 2.14
C ARG A 59 14.10 11.82 2.75
N ALA A 60 14.10 10.75 3.55
CA ALA A 60 15.33 10.22 4.14
C ALA A 60 16.28 9.69 3.06
N GLU A 61 15.77 9.02 2.03
CA GLU A 61 16.56 8.53 0.89
C GLU A 61 17.21 9.69 0.12
N THR A 62 16.48 10.77 -0.16
CA THR A 62 17.05 11.98 -0.78
C THR A 62 18.14 12.62 0.08
N ALA A 63 17.97 12.66 1.40
CA ALA A 63 18.95 13.25 2.32
C ALA A 63 20.22 12.40 2.46
N ALA A 64 20.11 11.07 2.38
CA ALA A 64 21.25 10.16 2.45
C ALA A 64 22.05 10.08 1.13
N ALA A 65 21.44 10.46 0.01
CA ALA A 65 22.07 10.53 -1.31
C ALA A 65 22.75 11.88 -1.61
N SER A 66 22.68 12.84 -0.68
CA SER A 66 23.29 14.18 -0.76
C SER A 66 24.53 14.27 0.13
#